data_AF-A0A3M2JE95-F1
#
_entry.id   AF-A0A3M2JE95-F1
#
_cell.length_a   1.000
_cell.length_b   1.000
_cell.length_c   1.000
_cell.angle_alpha   90.00
_cell.angle_beta   90.00
_cell.angle_gamma   90.00
#
_symmetry.space_group_name_H-M   'P 1'
#
loop_
_entity.id
_entity.type
_entity.pdbx_description
1 polymer ?
#
loop_
_entity_poly.entity_id
_entity_poly.type
_entity_poly.pdbx_seq_one_letter_code
_entity_poly.pdbx_strand_id
1 'polypeptide(L)'
;RAPRGRRWVAVYGVTAAALAALPVVAAACGLLVVGAGIRGSGAWTTAWDDAARAVPLGALTSFAVLAVVTLVGVRLLGRGVEEGYHAVRSRTGWQIWATQRLMDDARTTLYPLYASTLTPLWLRALGARVGKDVEASTVLMLPRLTTVGSGSFLADDTLIGSYELGRGWLRVERAKVGKRAFLGNSGMIAPGRAVPKRGLVAVLSATPERAKPGTSWLGSPPEKLRRTTGDSDTTRTFDPPTRLRVLRALVEVCRLAAVVVAFGIGVAVLLVLQAVAARAGLGAAALASPLVVIGAAVVACGVAVLAKWALVGRIGAGEHPLWSGFIWRNELADAFLEVVAVPWLGPGGVGSPALNLWLRALGSRIGRGVWCETYWLPEADLVTLGDGATVNRGCVLQTHLFHDRVMSIDGVRLDPGASIGPHGVILPAATLGAAAAVGPASLVLRGESIPAGTRWTGNPVAPVRS
;
A
#
# COMPACT_ATOMS: atom_id res chain seq x y z
N ARG A 1 31.40 -17.81 -7.84
CA ARG A 1 31.19 -16.36 -7.53
C ARG A 1 30.66 -15.69 -8.79
N ALA A 2 29.67 -14.80 -8.69
CA ALA A 2 29.15 -14.08 -9.87
C ALA A 2 30.19 -13.11 -10.47
N PRO A 3 30.10 -12.76 -11.77
CA PRO A 3 30.93 -11.73 -12.39
C PRO A 3 30.86 -10.38 -11.65
N ARG A 4 32.00 -9.70 -11.49
CA ARG A 4 32.08 -8.44 -10.71
C ARG A 4 31.31 -7.26 -11.33
N GLY A 5 31.20 -7.23 -12.67
CA GLY A 5 30.33 -6.29 -13.42
C GLY A 5 30.42 -4.83 -13.00
N ARG A 6 31.61 -4.26 -12.78
CA ARG A 6 31.80 -2.93 -12.17
C ARG A 6 31.02 -1.81 -12.87
N ARG A 7 30.95 -1.81 -14.22
CA ARG A 7 30.15 -0.83 -14.99
C ARG A 7 28.69 -0.78 -14.59
N TRP A 8 28.12 -1.92 -14.16
CA TRP A 8 26.72 -1.97 -13.75
C TRP A 8 26.47 -1.16 -12.48
N VAL A 9 27.46 -1.00 -11.59
CA VAL A 9 27.28 -0.15 -10.40
C VAL A 9 26.91 1.29 -10.79
N ALA A 10 27.60 1.84 -11.79
CA ALA A 10 27.27 3.17 -12.33
C ALA A 10 25.89 3.19 -13.00
N VAL A 11 25.56 2.16 -13.79
CA VAL A 11 24.23 2.06 -14.44
C VAL A 11 23.10 2.03 -13.40
N TYR A 12 23.24 1.22 -12.33
CA TYR A 12 22.29 1.19 -11.22
C TYR A 12 22.17 2.54 -10.52
N GLY A 13 23.30 3.21 -10.24
CA GLY A 13 23.31 4.54 -9.60
C GLY A 13 22.59 5.60 -10.43
N VAL A 14 22.93 5.72 -11.72
CA VAL A 14 22.28 6.66 -12.65
C VAL A 14 20.80 6.32 -12.81
N THR A 15 20.44 5.04 -12.93
CA THR A 15 19.05 4.60 -13.03
C THR A 15 18.28 4.91 -11.75
N ALA A 16 18.87 4.71 -10.57
CA ALA A 16 18.22 5.04 -9.30
C ALA A 16 17.87 6.53 -9.21
N ALA A 17 18.80 7.41 -9.59
CA ALA A 17 18.55 8.85 -9.65
C ALA A 17 17.47 9.19 -10.70
N ALA A 18 17.52 8.57 -11.88
CA ALA A 18 16.50 8.79 -12.91
C ALA A 18 15.10 8.33 -12.48
N LEU A 19 14.99 7.16 -11.84
CA LEU A 19 13.74 6.65 -11.30
C LEU A 19 13.19 7.55 -10.18
N ALA A 20 14.05 8.01 -9.27
CA ALA A 20 13.66 8.94 -8.20
C ALA A 20 13.20 10.31 -8.74
N ALA A 21 13.65 10.71 -9.92
CA ALA A 21 13.22 11.95 -10.56
C ALA A 21 11.86 11.83 -11.28
N LEU A 22 11.34 10.63 -11.54
CA LEU A 22 10.10 10.45 -12.33
C LEU A 22 8.88 11.14 -11.71
N PRO A 23 8.59 11.01 -10.39
CA PRO A 23 7.47 11.74 -9.78
C PRO A 23 7.65 13.26 -9.88
N VAL A 24 8.89 13.76 -9.80
CA VAL A 24 9.20 15.18 -9.92
C VAL A 24 8.95 15.67 -11.36
N VAL A 25 9.36 14.90 -12.37
CA VAL A 25 9.09 15.22 -13.78
C VAL A 25 7.59 15.24 -14.07
N ALA A 26 6.86 14.24 -13.57
CA ALA A 26 5.40 14.19 -13.69
C ALA A 26 4.73 15.40 -13.02
N ALA A 27 5.13 15.72 -11.79
CA ALA A 27 4.66 16.90 -11.08
C ALA A 27 4.98 18.19 -11.84
N ALA A 28 6.18 18.32 -12.43
CA ALA A 28 6.57 19.46 -13.24
C ALA A 28 5.66 19.62 -14.47
N CYS A 29 5.30 18.53 -15.16
CA CYS A 29 4.31 18.58 -16.25
C CYS A 29 2.96 19.11 -15.77
N GLY A 30 2.48 18.66 -14.61
CA GLY A 30 1.26 19.20 -14.00
C GLY A 30 1.38 20.68 -13.61
N LEU A 31 2.53 21.08 -13.07
CA LEU A 31 2.81 22.47 -12.70
C LEU A 31 2.91 23.38 -13.92
N LEU A 32 3.39 22.89 -15.07
CA LEU A 32 3.37 23.65 -16.33
C LEU A 32 1.95 23.96 -16.80
N VAL A 33 1.01 23.04 -16.59
CA VAL A 33 -0.42 23.26 -16.87
C VAL A 33 -0.99 24.33 -15.95
N VAL A 34 -0.74 24.24 -14.64
CA VAL A 34 -1.15 25.27 -13.67
C VAL A 34 -0.51 26.61 -14.02
N GLY A 35 0.78 26.61 -14.32
CA GLY A 35 1.56 27.76 -14.74
C GLY A 35 0.97 28.44 -15.97
N ALA A 36 0.52 27.67 -16.97
CA ALA A 36 -0.17 28.21 -18.14
C ALA A 36 -1.52 28.85 -17.78
N GLY A 37 -2.25 28.29 -16.82
CA GLY A 37 -3.52 28.85 -16.32
C GLY A 37 -3.36 30.19 -15.60
N ILE A 38 -2.26 30.41 -14.88
CA ILE A 38 -2.01 31.64 -14.11
C ILE A 38 -1.22 32.72 -14.85
N ARG A 39 -0.75 32.46 -16.09
CA ARG A 39 0.12 33.39 -16.84
C ARG A 39 -0.50 34.78 -17.09
N GLY A 40 -1.83 34.86 -17.13
CA GLY A 40 -2.56 36.11 -17.37
C GLY A 40 -2.97 36.87 -16.10
N SER A 41 -2.69 36.33 -14.91
CA SER A 41 -3.18 36.90 -13.66
C SER A 41 -2.39 38.18 -13.29
N GLY A 42 -3.04 39.34 -13.37
CA GLY A 42 -2.42 40.64 -13.05
C GLY A 42 -2.26 40.93 -11.55
N ALA A 43 -2.92 40.16 -10.68
CA ALA A 43 -2.86 40.32 -9.22
C ALA A 43 -2.68 38.98 -8.49
N TRP A 44 -2.11 39.04 -7.28
CA TRP A 44 -1.87 37.86 -6.43
C TRP A 44 -3.15 37.12 -6.06
N THR A 45 -4.25 37.82 -5.80
CA THR A 45 -5.55 37.20 -5.49
C THR A 45 -6.11 36.44 -6.69
N THR A 46 -6.02 37.02 -7.89
CA THR A 46 -6.46 36.34 -9.13
C THR A 46 -5.64 35.09 -9.44
N ALA A 47 -4.34 35.08 -9.09
CA ALA A 47 -3.48 33.91 -9.30
C ALA A 47 -3.90 32.69 -8.45
N TRP A 48 -4.42 32.89 -7.24
CA TRP A 48 -4.95 31.79 -6.41
C TRP A 48 -6.21 31.17 -7.02
N ASP A 49 -7.13 32.00 -7.50
CA ASP A 49 -8.37 31.53 -8.13
C ASP A 49 -8.10 30.81 -9.46
N ASP A 50 -7.19 31.36 -10.27
CA ASP A 50 -6.76 30.74 -11.54
C ASP A 50 -6.03 29.42 -11.29
N ALA A 51 -5.15 29.36 -10.28
CA ALA A 51 -4.50 28.13 -9.87
C ALA A 51 -5.51 27.08 -9.41
N ALA A 52 -6.48 27.44 -8.56
CA ALA A 52 -7.52 26.54 -8.09
C ALA A 52 -8.33 25.91 -9.23
N ARG A 53 -8.62 26.69 -10.29
CA ARG A 53 -9.28 26.18 -11.51
C ARG A 53 -8.38 25.26 -12.34
N ALA A 54 -7.07 25.52 -12.39
CA ALA A 54 -6.13 24.75 -13.19
C ALA A 54 -5.61 23.48 -12.48
N VAL A 55 -5.64 23.43 -11.15
CA VAL A 55 -5.15 22.32 -10.31
C VAL A 55 -5.73 20.96 -10.71
N PRO A 56 -7.04 20.78 -10.96
CA PRO A 56 -7.58 19.49 -11.40
C PRO A 56 -6.92 18.98 -12.67
N LEU A 57 -6.79 19.83 -13.70
CA LEU A 57 -6.15 19.44 -14.95
C LEU A 57 -4.65 19.18 -14.77
N GLY A 58 -3.96 19.99 -13.97
CA GLY A 58 -2.55 19.79 -13.64
C GLY A 58 -2.30 18.47 -12.90
N ALA A 59 -3.13 18.14 -11.92
CA ALA A 59 -3.06 16.89 -11.16
C ALA A 59 -3.28 15.67 -12.05
N LEU A 60 -4.32 15.70 -12.90
CA LEU A 60 -4.62 14.62 -13.84
C LEU A 60 -3.51 14.47 -14.89
N THR A 61 -2.91 15.58 -15.33
CA THR A 61 -1.75 15.56 -16.24
C THR A 61 -0.54 14.90 -15.58
N SER A 62 -0.20 15.30 -14.35
CA SER A 62 0.88 14.68 -13.58
C SER A 62 0.65 13.17 -13.41
N PHE A 63 -0.55 12.78 -12.96
CA PHE A 63 -0.93 11.38 -12.79
C PHE A 63 -0.82 10.58 -14.10
N ALA A 64 -1.34 11.13 -15.20
CA ALA A 64 -1.28 10.48 -16.51
C ALA A 64 0.15 10.32 -17.03
N VAL A 65 1.00 11.35 -16.88
CA VAL A 65 2.42 11.28 -17.26
C VAL A 65 3.13 10.19 -16.48
N LEU A 66 2.94 10.13 -15.15
CA LEU A 66 3.56 9.12 -14.31
C LEU A 66 3.09 7.70 -14.67
N ALA A 67 1.79 7.52 -14.95
CA ALA A 67 1.24 6.26 -15.42
C ALA A 67 1.85 5.83 -16.77
N VAL A 68 1.91 6.74 -17.74
CA VAL A 68 2.47 6.43 -19.07
C VAL A 68 3.97 6.09 -18.98
N VAL A 69 4.75 6.88 -18.24
CA VAL A 69 6.20 6.63 -18.10
C VAL A 69 6.46 5.31 -17.37
N THR A 70 5.71 5.02 -16.31
CA THR A 70 5.77 3.72 -15.61
C THR A 70 5.44 2.56 -16.56
N LEU A 71 4.35 2.67 -17.32
CA LEU A 71 3.92 1.67 -18.28
C LEU A 71 4.99 1.38 -19.33
N VAL A 72 5.50 2.44 -19.96
CA VAL A 72 6.55 2.35 -20.99
C VAL A 72 7.84 1.78 -20.40
N GLY A 73 8.26 2.29 -19.24
CA GLY A 73 9.45 1.84 -18.52
C GLY A 73 9.40 0.35 -18.19
N VAL A 74 8.32 -0.12 -17.55
CA VAL A 74 8.14 -1.54 -17.21
C VAL A 74 8.09 -2.43 -18.46
N ARG A 75 7.41 -1.99 -19.53
CA ARG A 75 7.36 -2.74 -20.80
C ARG A 75 8.70 -2.81 -21.51
N LEU A 76 9.50 -1.74 -21.47
CA LEU A 76 10.85 -1.73 -22.03
C LEU A 76 11.79 -2.62 -21.22
N LEU A 77 11.78 -2.49 -19.89
CA LEU A 77 12.61 -3.27 -18.99
C LEU A 77 12.26 -4.75 -19.03
N GLY A 78 11.00 -5.13 -19.25
CA GLY A 78 10.57 -6.52 -19.40
C GLY A 78 11.03 -7.21 -20.70
N ARG A 79 11.62 -6.51 -21.67
CA ARG A 79 12.06 -7.11 -22.95
C ARG A 79 13.32 -7.96 -22.79
N GLY A 80 13.20 -9.23 -23.16
CA GLY A 80 14.30 -10.21 -23.08
C GLY A 80 14.64 -10.66 -21.67
N VAL A 81 13.72 -10.46 -20.70
CA VAL A 81 13.83 -11.06 -19.37
C VAL A 81 13.33 -12.49 -19.45
N GLU A 82 14.20 -13.43 -19.12
CA GLU A 82 13.96 -14.88 -19.16
C GLU A 82 14.20 -15.52 -17.80
N GLU A 83 13.62 -16.72 -17.61
CA GLU A 83 13.83 -17.53 -16.42
C GLU A 83 15.28 -18.03 -16.35
N GLY A 84 15.75 -18.31 -15.13
CA GLY A 84 17.07 -18.86 -14.87
C GLY A 84 17.89 -18.05 -13.88
N TYR A 85 19.20 -18.32 -13.88
CA TYR A 85 20.17 -17.68 -13.00
C TYR A 85 20.90 -16.56 -13.73
N HIS A 86 20.75 -15.34 -13.22
CA HIS A 86 21.37 -14.14 -13.78
C HIS A 86 22.32 -13.52 -12.76
N ALA A 87 23.46 -13.00 -13.18
CA ALA A 87 24.31 -12.24 -12.26
C ALA A 87 23.57 -10.97 -11.82
N VAL A 88 23.66 -10.58 -10.54
CA VAL A 88 23.05 -9.33 -10.04
C VAL A 88 23.53 -8.13 -10.87
N ARG A 89 24.84 -8.08 -11.14
CA ARG A 89 25.46 -7.03 -11.96
C ARG A 89 25.47 -7.42 -13.43
N SER A 90 24.29 -7.46 -14.03
CA SER A 90 24.06 -7.78 -15.44
C SER A 90 22.90 -6.96 -16.00
N ARG A 91 22.66 -7.06 -17.31
CA ARG A 91 21.50 -6.43 -17.97
C ARG A 91 20.20 -6.95 -17.39
N THR A 92 20.04 -8.27 -17.28
CA THR A 92 18.83 -8.87 -16.73
C THR A 92 18.63 -8.50 -15.26
N GLY A 93 19.72 -8.49 -14.46
CA GLY A 93 19.64 -8.06 -13.07
C GLY A 93 19.20 -6.61 -12.91
N TRP A 94 19.74 -5.72 -13.75
CA TRP A 94 19.36 -4.30 -13.77
C TRP A 94 17.90 -4.13 -14.20
N GLN A 95 17.46 -4.83 -15.25
CA GLN A 95 16.07 -4.81 -15.74
C GLN A 95 15.08 -5.22 -14.66
N ILE A 96 15.38 -6.32 -13.96
CA ILE A 96 14.54 -6.86 -12.90
C ILE A 96 14.46 -5.90 -11.72
N TRP A 97 15.60 -5.41 -11.23
CA TRP A 97 15.63 -4.45 -10.13
C TRP A 97 14.91 -3.14 -10.48
N ALA A 98 15.15 -2.58 -11.66
CA ALA A 98 14.51 -1.34 -12.10
C ALA A 98 13.00 -1.54 -12.31
N THR A 99 12.58 -2.69 -12.84
CA THR A 99 11.15 -3.05 -12.95
C THR A 99 10.50 -3.11 -11.58
N GLN A 100 11.14 -3.79 -10.62
CA GLN A 100 10.62 -3.92 -9.26
C GLN A 100 10.56 -2.57 -8.55
N ARG A 101 11.57 -1.69 -8.72
CA ARG A 101 11.55 -0.32 -8.20
C ARG A 101 10.42 0.52 -8.79
N LEU A 102 10.23 0.48 -10.12
CA LEU A 102 9.12 1.18 -10.78
C LEU A 102 7.76 0.67 -10.29
N MET A 103 7.59 -0.64 -10.18
CA MET A 103 6.35 -1.25 -9.70
C MET A 103 6.06 -0.90 -8.23
N ASP A 104 7.10 -0.88 -7.40
CA ASP A 104 7.00 -0.54 -5.97
C ASP A 104 6.66 0.94 -5.75
N ASP A 105 7.23 1.83 -6.55
CA ASP A 105 6.87 3.25 -6.52
C ASP A 105 5.46 3.49 -7.09
N ALA A 106 5.11 2.80 -8.17
CA ALA A 106 3.82 2.94 -8.85
C ALA A 106 2.62 2.53 -7.98
N ARG A 107 2.73 1.48 -7.16
CA ARG A 107 1.61 1.09 -6.27
C ARG A 107 1.28 2.16 -5.22
N THR A 108 2.25 3.00 -4.84
CA THR A 108 2.06 4.11 -3.91
C THR A 108 1.62 5.39 -4.63
N THR A 109 2.32 5.77 -5.70
CA THR A 109 2.06 7.04 -6.41
C THR A 109 0.86 6.97 -7.34
N LEU A 110 0.52 5.78 -7.84
CA LEU A 110 -0.67 5.51 -8.64
C LEU A 110 -1.69 4.68 -7.85
N TYR A 111 -1.76 4.86 -6.52
CA TYR A 111 -2.67 4.12 -5.63
C TYR A 111 -4.12 4.04 -6.15
N PRO A 112 -4.75 5.12 -6.67
CA PRO A 112 -6.10 5.02 -7.23
C PRO A 112 -6.25 4.02 -8.37
N LEU A 113 -5.17 3.73 -9.11
CA LEU A 113 -5.15 2.72 -10.16
C LEU A 113 -5.00 1.31 -9.60
N TYR A 114 -4.21 1.13 -8.53
CA TYR A 114 -3.94 -0.16 -7.88
C TYR A 114 -5.05 -0.64 -6.94
N ALA A 115 -5.81 0.27 -6.34
CA ALA A 115 -6.91 -0.08 -5.45
C ALA A 115 -8.25 -0.26 -6.19
N SER A 116 -8.29 -0.29 -7.52
CA SER A 116 -9.54 -0.16 -8.30
C SER A 116 -9.90 -1.39 -9.14
N THR A 117 -11.11 -1.40 -9.70
CA THR A 117 -11.51 -2.34 -10.74
C THR A 117 -10.66 -2.28 -12.01
N LEU A 118 -9.85 -1.22 -12.19
CA LEU A 118 -8.91 -1.07 -13.29
C LEU A 118 -7.58 -1.79 -13.05
N THR A 119 -7.23 -2.17 -11.82
CA THR A 119 -5.95 -2.83 -11.48
C THR A 119 -5.65 -4.04 -12.37
N PRO A 120 -6.58 -4.98 -12.62
CA PRO A 120 -6.31 -6.13 -13.48
C PRO A 120 -6.00 -5.75 -14.93
N LEU A 121 -6.59 -4.65 -15.43
CA LEU A 121 -6.30 -4.13 -16.76
C LEU A 121 -4.92 -3.46 -16.79
N TRP A 122 -4.61 -2.66 -15.77
CA TRP A 122 -3.30 -2.04 -15.59
C TRP A 122 -2.17 -3.08 -15.53
N LEU A 123 -2.33 -4.15 -14.76
CA LEU A 123 -1.35 -5.23 -14.67
C LEU A 123 -1.16 -5.96 -16.01
N ARG A 124 -2.23 -6.14 -16.81
CA ARG A 124 -2.12 -6.64 -18.21
C ARG A 124 -1.36 -5.66 -19.09
N ALA A 125 -1.67 -4.37 -18.96
CA ALA A 125 -0.96 -3.31 -19.67
C ALA A 125 0.52 -3.29 -19.29
N LEU A 126 0.92 -3.62 -18.06
CA LEU A 126 2.33 -3.75 -17.66
C LEU A 126 3.01 -5.03 -18.16
N GLY A 127 2.25 -6.03 -18.61
CA GLY A 127 2.77 -7.24 -19.27
C GLY A 127 2.50 -8.55 -18.51
N ALA A 128 1.72 -8.50 -17.42
CA ALA A 128 1.26 -9.70 -16.71
C ALA A 128 0.13 -10.41 -17.45
N ARG A 129 0.07 -11.74 -17.30
CA ARG A 129 -1.07 -12.54 -17.80
C ARG A 129 -2.13 -12.62 -16.71
N VAL A 130 -3.13 -11.75 -16.77
CA VAL A 130 -4.21 -11.68 -15.76
C VAL A 130 -5.53 -12.17 -16.35
N GLY A 131 -6.19 -13.10 -15.66
CA GLY A 131 -7.48 -13.65 -16.05
C GLY A 131 -8.66 -12.67 -15.88
N LYS A 132 -9.86 -13.15 -16.24
CA LYS A 132 -11.13 -12.42 -16.03
C LYS A 132 -11.52 -12.41 -14.54
N ASP A 133 -12.21 -11.36 -14.10
CA ASP A 133 -12.78 -11.21 -12.75
C ASP A 133 -11.76 -11.40 -11.61
N VAL A 134 -10.50 -11.09 -11.89
CA VAL A 134 -9.45 -10.98 -10.89
C VAL A 134 -9.69 -9.71 -10.09
N GLU A 135 -9.66 -9.81 -8.77
CA GLU A 135 -9.55 -8.65 -7.88
C GLU A 135 -8.09 -8.56 -7.46
N ALA A 136 -7.49 -7.39 -7.58
CA ALA A 136 -6.10 -7.16 -7.20
C ALA A 136 -5.97 -5.77 -6.59
N SER A 137 -5.19 -5.69 -5.51
CA SER A 137 -4.85 -4.43 -4.87
C SER A 137 -3.37 -4.07 -5.09
N THR A 138 -2.68 -3.58 -4.06
CA THR A 138 -1.27 -3.13 -4.08
C THR A 138 -0.24 -4.27 -4.23
N VAL A 139 -0.29 -4.97 -5.37
CA VAL A 139 0.60 -6.10 -5.67
C VAL A 139 1.95 -5.69 -6.26
N LEU A 140 3.04 -6.24 -5.72
CA LEU A 140 4.39 -6.13 -6.26
C LEU A 140 4.78 -7.42 -6.99
N MET A 141 5.16 -7.31 -8.26
CA MET A 141 5.48 -8.47 -9.10
C MET A 141 6.47 -8.13 -10.23
N LEU A 142 7.00 -9.15 -10.91
CA LEU A 142 7.64 -9.02 -12.23
C LEU A 142 6.60 -9.33 -13.32
N PRO A 143 5.97 -8.33 -13.97
CA PRO A 143 4.78 -8.56 -14.81
C PRO A 143 5.00 -9.62 -15.89
N ARG A 144 6.13 -9.56 -16.62
CA ARG A 144 6.47 -10.51 -17.69
C ARG A 144 6.50 -11.98 -17.25
N LEU A 145 6.77 -12.24 -15.97
CA LEU A 145 6.92 -13.59 -15.39
C LEU A 145 5.73 -14.00 -14.52
N THR A 146 4.70 -13.17 -14.41
CA THR A 146 3.56 -13.42 -13.53
C THR A 146 2.33 -13.83 -14.32
N THR A 147 1.67 -14.89 -13.84
CA THR A 147 0.39 -15.36 -14.36
C THR A 147 -0.64 -15.46 -13.25
N VAL A 148 -1.77 -14.80 -13.41
CA VAL A 148 -2.86 -14.73 -12.45
C VAL A 148 -4.11 -15.34 -13.06
N GLY A 149 -4.61 -16.43 -12.46
CA GLY A 149 -5.78 -17.15 -12.96
C GLY A 149 -7.09 -16.40 -12.71
N SER A 150 -8.08 -16.63 -13.57
CA SER A 150 -9.40 -15.98 -13.46
C SER A 150 -10.06 -16.17 -12.08
N GLY A 151 -10.76 -15.14 -11.62
CA GLY A 151 -11.50 -15.13 -10.36
C GLY A 151 -10.63 -15.11 -9.11
N SER A 152 -9.30 -15.00 -9.24
CA SER A 152 -8.41 -14.93 -8.07
C SER A 152 -8.51 -13.59 -7.35
N PHE A 153 -8.06 -13.56 -6.10
CA PHE A 153 -7.98 -12.37 -5.27
C PHE A 153 -6.53 -12.17 -4.82
N LEU A 154 -5.95 -11.01 -5.14
CA LEU A 154 -4.62 -10.59 -4.69
C LEU A 154 -4.81 -9.41 -3.75
N ALA A 155 -4.54 -9.64 -2.47
CA ALA A 155 -4.74 -8.63 -1.44
C ALA A 155 -3.57 -7.62 -1.41
N ASP A 156 -3.58 -6.74 -0.41
CA ASP A 156 -2.60 -5.67 -0.29
C ASP A 156 -1.20 -6.17 -0.01
N ASP A 157 -0.22 -5.42 -0.52
CA ASP A 157 1.21 -5.65 -0.28
C ASP A 157 1.68 -7.07 -0.66
N THR A 158 0.97 -7.73 -1.59
CA THR A 158 1.32 -9.09 -2.02
C THR A 158 2.57 -9.10 -2.91
N LEU A 159 3.47 -10.06 -2.68
CA LEU A 159 4.70 -10.21 -3.45
C LEU A 159 4.64 -11.45 -4.35
N ILE A 160 4.71 -11.27 -5.66
CA ILE A 160 4.54 -12.36 -6.64
C ILE A 160 5.74 -12.50 -7.57
N GLY A 161 6.43 -13.64 -7.49
CA GLY A 161 7.44 -14.00 -8.50
C GLY A 161 8.58 -13.01 -8.58
N SER A 162 8.94 -12.43 -7.43
CA SER A 162 10.20 -11.70 -7.29
C SER A 162 11.38 -12.65 -7.55
N TYR A 163 12.56 -12.09 -7.67
CA TYR A 163 13.80 -12.85 -7.70
C TYR A 163 14.23 -13.28 -6.30
N GLU A 164 15.01 -14.35 -6.23
CA GLU A 164 15.74 -14.75 -5.03
C GLU A 164 17.23 -14.43 -5.20
N LEU A 165 17.82 -13.77 -4.20
CA LEU A 165 19.20 -13.28 -4.28
C LEU A 165 20.14 -14.19 -3.47
N GLY A 166 21.18 -14.70 -4.11
CA GLY A 166 22.13 -15.59 -3.46
C GLY A 166 23.53 -15.50 -4.07
N ARG A 167 24.55 -15.22 -3.25
CA ARG A 167 25.98 -15.23 -3.65
C ARG A 167 26.29 -14.39 -4.91
N GLY A 168 25.59 -13.28 -5.11
CA GLY A 168 25.73 -12.37 -6.27
C GLY A 168 24.95 -12.80 -7.51
N TRP A 169 24.08 -13.80 -7.40
CA TRP A 169 23.17 -14.26 -8.43
C TRP A 169 21.71 -13.96 -8.06
N LEU A 170 20.89 -13.85 -9.09
CA LEU A 170 19.44 -13.74 -9.05
C LEU A 170 18.87 -15.03 -9.64
N ARG A 171 18.06 -15.75 -8.87
CA ARG A 171 17.21 -16.83 -9.39
C ARG A 171 15.86 -16.23 -9.75
N VAL A 172 15.45 -16.39 -11.00
CA VAL A 172 14.29 -15.73 -11.58
C VAL A 172 13.45 -16.79 -12.28
N GLU A 173 12.21 -16.95 -11.87
CA GLU A 173 11.31 -17.97 -12.40
C GLU A 173 9.89 -17.42 -12.42
N ARG A 174 9.02 -17.99 -13.26
CA ARG A 174 7.61 -17.62 -13.30
C ARG A 174 6.93 -17.97 -11.99
N ALA A 175 6.04 -17.08 -11.57
CA ALA A 175 5.11 -17.33 -10.48
C ALA A 175 3.68 -17.37 -11.01
N LYS A 176 2.87 -18.21 -10.37
CA LYS A 176 1.49 -18.44 -10.80
C LYS A 176 0.51 -18.38 -9.64
N VAL A 177 -0.56 -17.61 -9.83
CA VAL A 177 -1.74 -17.65 -8.97
C VAL A 177 -2.79 -18.51 -9.65
N GLY A 178 -3.26 -19.56 -8.96
CA GLY A 178 -4.30 -20.46 -9.47
C GLY A 178 -5.64 -19.75 -9.74
N LYS A 179 -6.49 -20.37 -10.57
CA LYS A 179 -7.87 -19.89 -10.77
C LYS A 179 -8.62 -19.92 -9.44
N ARG A 180 -9.35 -18.83 -9.13
CA ARG A 180 -10.06 -18.64 -7.85
C ARG A 180 -9.18 -18.83 -6.61
N ALA A 181 -7.87 -18.62 -6.74
CA ALA A 181 -6.97 -18.66 -5.59
C ALA A 181 -7.03 -17.32 -4.83
N PHE A 182 -6.69 -17.37 -3.56
CA PHE A 182 -6.62 -16.20 -2.68
C PHE A 182 -5.20 -16.05 -2.15
N LEU A 183 -4.59 -14.89 -2.36
CA LEU A 183 -3.31 -14.51 -1.77
C LEU A 183 -3.59 -13.33 -0.83
N GLY A 184 -3.50 -13.57 0.48
CA GLY A 184 -3.80 -12.60 1.53
C GLY A 184 -2.72 -11.52 1.69
N ASN A 185 -3.00 -10.54 2.56
CA ASN A 185 -2.15 -9.36 2.71
C ASN A 185 -0.69 -9.74 3.03
N SER A 186 0.28 -9.09 2.38
CA SER A 186 1.71 -9.43 2.51
C SER A 186 2.04 -10.91 2.24
N GLY A 187 1.16 -11.64 1.53
CA GLY A 187 1.39 -13.00 1.09
C GLY A 187 2.42 -13.06 -0.04
N MET A 188 3.27 -14.09 -0.02
CA MET A 188 4.45 -14.15 -0.90
C MET A 188 4.49 -15.41 -1.76
N ILE A 189 4.79 -15.24 -3.05
CA ILE A 189 5.07 -16.32 -3.99
C ILE A 189 6.54 -16.23 -4.41
N ALA A 190 7.36 -17.15 -3.89
CA ALA A 190 8.76 -17.28 -4.29
C ALA A 190 8.91 -17.70 -5.77
N PRO A 191 10.06 -17.43 -6.42
CA PRO A 191 10.29 -17.85 -7.80
C PRO A 191 10.08 -19.36 -7.97
N GLY A 192 9.31 -19.73 -9.01
CA GLY A 192 8.97 -21.12 -9.33
C GLY A 192 7.77 -21.68 -8.56
N ARG A 193 7.21 -20.93 -7.60
CA ARG A 193 6.06 -21.38 -6.81
C ARG A 193 4.72 -20.98 -7.42
N ALA A 194 3.68 -21.70 -7.01
CA ALA A 194 2.33 -21.43 -7.45
C ALA A 194 1.31 -21.57 -6.32
N VAL A 195 0.42 -20.58 -6.20
CA VAL A 195 -0.74 -20.69 -5.31
C VAL A 195 -1.72 -21.70 -5.94
N PRO A 196 -2.16 -22.75 -5.22
CA PRO A 196 -3.04 -23.77 -5.76
C PRO A 196 -4.40 -23.19 -6.20
N LYS A 197 -5.01 -23.79 -7.24
CA LYS A 197 -6.38 -23.44 -7.69
C LYS A 197 -7.37 -23.59 -6.54
N ARG A 198 -8.27 -22.62 -6.35
CA ARG A 198 -9.22 -22.58 -5.20
C ARG A 198 -8.54 -22.67 -3.83
N GLY A 199 -7.23 -22.44 -3.76
CA GLY A 199 -6.50 -22.46 -2.50
C GLY A 199 -6.22 -21.07 -1.97
N LEU A 200 -5.76 -21.01 -0.74
CA LEU A 200 -5.49 -19.78 0.00
C LEU A 200 -4.07 -19.80 0.54
N VAL A 201 -3.34 -18.71 0.36
CA VAL A 201 -2.13 -18.39 1.14
C VAL A 201 -2.49 -17.18 1.99
N ALA A 202 -2.43 -17.35 3.30
CA ALA A 202 -2.92 -16.37 4.28
C ALA A 202 -2.01 -15.14 4.39
N VAL A 203 -2.37 -14.23 5.30
CA VAL A 203 -1.58 -13.03 5.59
C VAL A 203 -0.14 -13.39 5.98
N LEU A 204 0.82 -12.55 5.60
CA LEU A 204 2.25 -12.70 5.93
C LEU A 204 2.83 -14.10 5.61
N SER A 205 2.19 -14.87 4.72
CA SER A 205 2.52 -16.29 4.57
C SER A 205 3.29 -16.57 3.29
N ALA A 206 4.18 -17.55 3.34
CA ALA A 206 4.90 -18.03 2.17
C ALA A 206 4.03 -19.03 1.38
N THR A 207 4.13 -19.01 0.06
CA THR A 207 3.49 -20.04 -0.77
C THR A 207 4.25 -21.36 -0.63
N PRO A 208 3.58 -22.51 -0.44
CA PRO A 208 4.23 -23.82 -0.38
C PRO A 208 4.85 -24.23 -1.73
N GLU A 209 5.83 -25.14 -1.71
CA GLU A 209 6.44 -25.65 -2.95
C GLU A 209 5.48 -26.49 -3.78
N ARG A 210 4.71 -27.35 -3.11
CA ARG A 210 3.71 -28.22 -3.73
C ARG A 210 2.44 -28.17 -2.91
N ALA A 211 1.33 -27.90 -3.56
CA ALA A 211 0.03 -27.88 -2.92
C ALA A 211 -1.07 -28.42 -3.84
N LYS A 212 -2.00 -29.17 -3.24
CA LYS A 212 -3.19 -29.66 -3.94
C LYS A 212 -4.20 -28.52 -4.11
N PRO A 213 -5.00 -28.50 -5.19
CA PRO A 213 -6.12 -27.57 -5.32
C PRO A 213 -7.04 -27.59 -4.09
N GLY A 214 -7.58 -26.43 -3.70
CA GLY A 214 -8.48 -26.31 -2.55
C GLY A 214 -7.80 -26.26 -1.18
N THR A 215 -6.47 -26.40 -1.11
CA THR A 215 -5.74 -26.35 0.18
C THR A 215 -5.43 -24.91 0.60
N SER A 216 -5.46 -24.67 1.90
CA SER A 216 -5.13 -23.38 2.52
C SER A 216 -3.83 -23.48 3.31
N TRP A 217 -3.04 -22.41 3.32
CA TRP A 217 -1.71 -22.37 3.89
C TRP A 217 -1.50 -21.06 4.65
N LEU A 218 -0.78 -21.14 5.76
CA LEU A 218 -0.47 -20.03 6.64
C LEU A 218 0.96 -20.23 7.18
N GLY A 219 1.69 -19.15 7.39
CA GLY A 219 2.98 -19.16 8.04
C GLY A 219 4.18 -19.06 7.10
N SER A 220 5.34 -18.90 7.71
CA SER A 220 6.65 -19.01 7.06
C SER A 220 7.62 -19.66 8.04
N PRO A 221 7.88 -20.97 7.95
CA PRO A 221 7.51 -21.89 6.85
C PRO A 221 6.00 -22.14 6.73
N PRO A 222 5.50 -22.47 5.51
CA PRO A 222 4.08 -22.62 5.28
C PRO A 222 3.53 -23.93 5.83
N GLU A 223 2.52 -23.81 6.70
CA GLU A 223 1.77 -24.92 7.27
C GLU A 223 0.35 -24.96 6.72
N LYS A 224 -0.21 -26.18 6.65
CA LYS A 224 -1.55 -26.37 6.09
C LYS A 224 -2.61 -25.92 7.08
N LEU A 225 -3.37 -24.91 6.70
CA LEU A 225 -4.51 -24.43 7.48
C LEU A 225 -5.73 -25.31 7.22
N ARG A 226 -6.37 -25.80 8.29
CA ARG A 226 -7.67 -26.48 8.19
C ARG A 226 -8.73 -25.42 7.93
N ARG A 227 -9.35 -25.47 6.75
CA ARG A 227 -10.44 -24.58 6.36
C ARG A 227 -11.75 -25.35 6.43
N THR A 228 -12.70 -24.83 7.20
CA THR A 228 -14.11 -25.18 7.02
C THR A 228 -14.64 -24.30 5.89
N THR A 229 -14.99 -24.90 4.76
CA THR A 229 -15.65 -24.16 3.68
C THR A 229 -17.05 -23.79 4.14
N GLY A 230 -17.30 -22.51 4.42
CA GLY A 230 -18.66 -22.00 4.62
C GLY A 230 -19.33 -21.77 3.26
N ASP A 231 -20.59 -22.16 3.12
CA ASP A 231 -21.42 -21.80 1.98
C ASP A 231 -21.78 -20.31 2.11
N SER A 232 -21.14 -19.45 1.33
CA SER A 232 -21.50 -18.02 1.25
C SER A 232 -22.16 -17.70 -0.08
N ASP A 233 -23.17 -16.84 -0.04
CA ASP A 233 -23.94 -16.40 -1.20
C ASP A 233 -23.01 -15.82 -2.30
N THR A 234 -22.99 -16.49 -3.45
CA THR A 234 -22.05 -16.23 -4.55
C THR A 234 -22.34 -14.92 -5.30
N THR A 235 -23.54 -14.37 -5.17
CA THR A 235 -24.04 -13.25 -5.98
C THR A 235 -23.45 -11.89 -5.58
N ARG A 236 -23.03 -11.73 -4.32
CA ARG A 236 -22.38 -10.51 -3.79
C ARG A 236 -20.87 -10.65 -3.57
N THR A 237 -20.31 -11.78 -4.00
CA THR A 237 -18.90 -12.14 -3.83
C THR A 237 -18.23 -12.33 -5.19
N PHE A 238 -18.72 -13.27 -6.02
CA PHE A 238 -18.06 -13.68 -7.26
C PHE A 238 -18.70 -13.18 -8.55
N ASP A 239 -20.02 -12.99 -8.60
CA ASP A 239 -20.71 -12.52 -9.82
C ASP A 239 -21.68 -11.35 -9.54
N PRO A 240 -21.14 -10.14 -9.29
CA PRO A 240 -21.96 -8.98 -8.99
C PRO A 240 -22.72 -8.51 -10.25
N PRO A 241 -24.00 -8.10 -10.10
CA PRO A 241 -24.76 -7.52 -11.21
C PRO A 241 -24.09 -6.26 -11.75
N THR A 242 -24.22 -6.01 -13.05
CA THR A 242 -23.59 -4.88 -13.76
C THR A 242 -23.85 -3.52 -13.09
N ARG A 243 -25.03 -3.33 -12.50
CA ARG A 243 -25.36 -2.12 -11.73
C ARG A 243 -24.37 -1.87 -10.58
N LEU A 244 -24.01 -2.90 -9.81
CA LEU A 244 -23.04 -2.75 -8.71
C LEU A 244 -21.63 -2.50 -9.25
N ARG A 245 -21.27 -3.08 -10.41
CA ARG A 245 -20.02 -2.77 -11.13
C ARG A 245 -19.93 -1.30 -11.50
N VAL A 246 -21.01 -0.72 -12.05
CA VAL A 246 -21.07 0.71 -12.39
C VAL A 246 -21.02 1.59 -11.14
N LEU A 247 -21.79 1.28 -10.09
CA LEU A 247 -21.79 2.06 -8.86
C LEU A 247 -20.41 2.07 -8.18
N ARG A 248 -19.74 0.91 -8.10
CA ARG A 248 -18.37 0.81 -7.60
C ARG A 248 -17.42 1.66 -8.45
N ALA A 249 -17.48 1.55 -9.78
CA ALA A 249 -16.64 2.34 -10.68
C ALA A 249 -16.83 3.86 -10.49
N LEU A 250 -18.08 4.33 -10.28
CA LEU A 250 -18.35 5.74 -9.98
C LEU A 250 -17.68 6.19 -8.67
N VAL A 251 -17.76 5.37 -7.61
CA VAL A 251 -17.09 5.67 -6.33
C VAL A 251 -15.56 5.63 -6.48
N GLU A 252 -15.04 4.70 -7.27
CA GLU A 252 -13.59 4.60 -7.54
C GLU A 252 -13.07 5.82 -8.32
N VAL A 253 -13.85 6.38 -9.26
CA VAL A 253 -13.50 7.63 -9.95
C VAL A 253 -13.35 8.79 -8.97
N CYS A 254 -14.14 8.84 -7.89
CA CYS A 254 -14.01 9.86 -6.86
C CYS A 254 -12.64 9.83 -6.15
N ARG A 255 -11.86 8.73 -6.23
CA ARG A 255 -10.48 8.70 -5.70
C ARG A 255 -9.54 9.66 -6.43
N LEU A 256 -9.86 10.05 -7.66
CA LEU A 256 -9.13 11.11 -8.35
C LEU A 256 -9.24 12.45 -7.61
N ALA A 257 -10.28 12.68 -6.81
CA ALA A 257 -10.37 13.87 -5.96
C ALA A 257 -9.23 13.90 -4.93
N ALA A 258 -8.82 12.75 -4.38
CA ALA A 258 -7.66 12.68 -3.48
C ALA A 258 -6.37 13.09 -4.20
N VAL A 259 -6.18 12.69 -5.46
CA VAL A 259 -5.04 13.11 -6.29
C VAL A 259 -5.05 14.62 -6.53
N VAL A 260 -6.22 15.17 -6.87
CA VAL A 260 -6.41 16.61 -7.10
C VAL A 260 -6.11 17.41 -5.83
N VAL A 261 -6.62 16.96 -4.68
CA VAL A 261 -6.36 17.59 -3.38
C VAL A 261 -4.88 17.52 -3.02
N ALA A 262 -4.24 16.36 -3.13
CA ALA A 262 -2.82 16.19 -2.81
C ALA A 262 -1.94 17.12 -3.67
N PHE A 263 -2.20 17.17 -4.98
CA PHE A 263 -1.51 18.07 -5.90
C PHE A 263 -1.79 19.55 -5.58
N GLY A 264 -3.05 19.88 -5.26
CA GLY A 264 -3.48 21.23 -4.87
C GLY A 264 -2.80 21.73 -3.61
N ILE A 265 -2.61 20.88 -2.59
CA ILE A 265 -1.83 21.22 -1.39
C ILE A 265 -0.38 21.56 -1.78
N GLY A 266 0.23 20.77 -2.68
CA GLY A 266 1.55 21.06 -3.22
C GLY A 266 1.63 22.41 -3.95
N VAL A 267 0.65 22.72 -4.80
CA VAL A 267 0.55 24.03 -5.47
C VAL A 267 0.38 25.16 -4.46
N ALA A 268 -0.46 24.97 -3.43
CA ALA A 268 -0.66 25.96 -2.38
C ALA A 268 0.64 26.26 -1.61
N VAL A 269 1.45 25.23 -1.31
CA VAL A 269 2.79 25.41 -0.71
C VAL A 269 3.67 26.29 -1.60
N LEU A 270 3.72 26.01 -2.90
CA LEU A 270 4.51 26.80 -3.85
C LEU A 270 4.03 28.26 -3.91
N LEU A 271 2.72 28.49 -3.95
CA LEU A 271 2.15 29.84 -3.96
C LEU A 271 2.44 30.61 -2.67
N VAL A 272 2.32 29.97 -1.50
CA VAL A 272 2.66 30.59 -0.21
C VAL A 272 4.14 30.97 -0.17
N LEU A 273 5.04 30.05 -0.53
CA LEU A 273 6.48 30.33 -0.53
C LEU A 273 6.85 31.42 -1.54
N GLN A 274 6.23 31.42 -2.71
CA GLN A 274 6.40 32.48 -3.70
C GLN A 274 5.90 33.83 -3.16
N ALA A 275 4.82 33.86 -2.38
CA ALA A 275 4.31 35.08 -1.77
C ALA A 275 5.28 35.64 -0.71
N VAL A 276 5.86 34.76 0.11
CA VAL A 276 6.91 35.14 1.07
C VAL A 276 8.15 35.64 0.32
N ALA A 277 8.58 34.93 -0.71
CA ALA A 277 9.74 35.31 -1.53
C ALA A 277 9.55 36.68 -2.19
N ALA A 278 8.37 36.95 -2.73
CA ALA A 278 8.05 38.23 -3.37
C ALA A 278 8.05 39.40 -2.38
N ARG A 279 7.69 39.17 -1.10
CA ARG A 279 7.58 40.22 -0.08
C ARG A 279 8.85 40.44 0.73
N ALA A 280 9.59 39.37 1.01
CA ALA A 280 10.70 39.36 1.97
C ALA A 280 11.97 38.68 1.44
N GLY A 281 11.98 38.29 0.15
CA GLY A 281 13.12 37.66 -0.50
C GLY A 281 13.22 36.15 -0.25
N LEU A 282 14.10 35.50 -1.04
CA LEU A 282 14.26 34.04 -1.05
C LEU A 282 14.75 33.47 0.28
N GLY A 283 15.58 34.21 1.02
CA GLY A 283 16.07 33.78 2.34
C GLY A 283 14.93 33.64 3.36
N ALA A 284 13.99 34.58 3.38
CA ALA A 284 12.82 34.50 4.25
C ALA A 284 11.90 33.33 3.85
N ALA A 285 11.70 33.10 2.55
CA ALA A 285 10.93 31.96 2.07
C ALA A 285 11.58 30.61 2.46
N ALA A 286 12.90 30.50 2.37
CA ALA A 286 13.63 29.32 2.81
C ALA A 286 13.46 29.06 4.32
N LEU A 287 13.57 30.11 5.15
CA LEU A 287 13.36 30.01 6.60
C LEU A 287 11.90 29.68 6.96
N ALA A 288 10.92 30.17 6.20
CA ALA A 288 9.51 29.87 6.41
C ALA A 288 9.10 28.47 5.92
N SER A 289 9.89 27.85 5.03
CA SER A 289 9.53 26.59 4.38
C SER A 289 9.18 25.43 5.32
N PRO A 290 9.88 25.21 6.46
CA PRO A 290 9.50 24.14 7.37
C PRO A 290 8.10 24.36 7.97
N LEU A 291 7.76 25.60 8.33
CA LEU A 291 6.44 25.94 8.89
C LEU A 291 5.34 25.78 7.83
N VAL A 292 5.61 26.16 6.59
CA VAL A 292 4.66 25.98 5.48
C VAL A 292 4.41 24.49 5.21
N VAL A 293 5.46 23.67 5.21
CA VAL A 293 5.33 22.20 5.03
C VAL A 293 4.60 21.55 6.20
N ILE A 294 4.87 21.96 7.44
CA ILE A 294 4.11 21.50 8.62
C ILE A 294 2.63 21.90 8.49
N GLY A 295 2.34 23.13 8.07
CA GLY A 295 0.98 23.59 7.83
C GLY A 295 0.27 22.75 6.75
N ALA A 296 0.96 22.44 5.65
CA ALA A 296 0.45 21.56 4.61
C ALA A 296 0.17 20.14 5.11
N ALA A 297 1.04 19.58 5.96
CA ALA A 297 0.82 18.28 6.61
C ALA A 297 -0.40 18.30 7.53
N VAL A 298 -0.61 19.36 8.32
CA VAL A 298 -1.81 19.52 9.16
C VAL A 298 -3.07 19.58 8.29
N VAL A 299 -3.05 20.34 7.19
CA VAL A 299 -4.17 20.41 6.25
C VAL A 299 -4.45 19.04 5.62
N ALA A 300 -3.41 18.36 5.13
CA ALA A 300 -3.53 17.04 4.52
C ALA A 300 -4.14 16.00 5.47
N CYS A 301 -3.62 15.93 6.70
CA CYS A 301 -4.14 15.08 7.77
C CYS A 301 -5.59 15.42 8.13
N GLY A 302 -5.91 16.71 8.22
CA GLY A 302 -7.26 17.20 8.50
C GLY A 302 -8.25 16.81 7.42
N VAL A 303 -7.87 16.94 6.14
CA VAL A 303 -8.72 16.52 5.01
C VAL A 303 -8.98 15.02 5.05
N ALA A 304 -7.98 14.18 5.33
CA ALA A 304 -8.17 12.74 5.47
C ALA A 304 -9.11 12.38 6.63
N VAL A 305 -8.98 13.04 7.78
CA VAL A 305 -9.89 12.88 8.92
C VAL A 305 -11.33 13.27 8.54
N LEU A 306 -11.50 14.43 7.89
CA LEU A 306 -12.81 14.90 7.43
C LEU A 306 -13.42 13.90 6.43
N ALA A 307 -12.64 13.41 5.47
CA ALA A 307 -13.07 12.40 4.51
C ALA A 307 -13.54 11.13 5.21
N LYS A 308 -12.77 10.60 6.18
CA LYS A 308 -13.15 9.42 6.97
C LYS A 308 -14.49 9.61 7.67
N TRP A 309 -14.68 10.72 8.38
CA TRP A 309 -15.91 10.96 9.14
C TRP A 309 -17.12 11.26 8.25
N ALA A 310 -16.94 12.01 7.15
CA ALA A 310 -18.01 12.32 6.20
C ALA A 310 -18.43 11.08 5.39
N LEU A 311 -17.45 10.28 4.94
CA LEU A 311 -17.70 9.13 4.08
C LEU A 311 -18.09 7.88 4.85
N VAL A 312 -17.56 7.60 6.04
CA VAL A 312 -17.79 6.31 6.73
C VAL A 312 -18.40 6.50 8.10
N GLY A 313 -17.96 7.53 8.83
CA GLY A 313 -18.36 7.74 10.23
C GLY A 313 -17.57 6.82 11.17
N ARG A 314 -18.26 6.27 12.17
CA ARG A 314 -17.65 5.33 13.14
C ARG A 314 -17.78 3.89 12.64
N ILE A 315 -16.67 3.17 12.58
CA ILE A 315 -16.64 1.78 12.15
C ILE A 315 -16.82 0.85 13.37
N GLY A 316 -17.68 -0.17 13.22
CA GLY A 316 -17.91 -1.23 14.21
C GLY A 316 -17.49 -2.60 13.68
N ALA A 317 -17.38 -3.58 14.57
CA ALA A 317 -17.14 -4.97 14.19
C ALA A 317 -18.35 -5.54 13.44
N GLY A 318 -18.11 -6.43 12.49
CA GLY A 318 -19.16 -7.01 11.65
C GLY A 318 -18.66 -7.66 10.37
N GLU A 319 -19.61 -8.10 9.53
CA GLU A 319 -19.32 -8.71 8.24
C GLU A 319 -19.94 -7.91 7.09
N HIS A 320 -19.14 -7.66 6.06
CA HIS A 320 -19.55 -6.89 4.89
C HIS A 320 -19.12 -7.63 3.60
N PRO A 321 -20.03 -7.92 2.67
CA PRO A 321 -19.63 -8.50 1.39
C PRO A 321 -18.86 -7.48 0.55
N LEU A 322 -17.90 -7.93 -0.27
CA LEU A 322 -17.02 -7.10 -1.12
C LEU A 322 -17.80 -6.04 -1.92
N TRP A 323 -18.97 -6.43 -2.46
CA TRP A 323 -19.83 -5.55 -3.23
C TRP A 323 -20.85 -4.82 -2.35
N SER A 324 -20.37 -4.09 -1.34
CA SER A 324 -21.19 -3.29 -0.44
C SER A 324 -20.77 -1.82 -0.43
N GLY A 325 -21.74 -0.93 -0.24
CA GLY A 325 -21.48 0.51 -0.16
C GLY A 325 -20.59 0.90 1.02
N PHE A 326 -20.60 0.11 2.11
CA PHE A 326 -19.67 0.29 3.24
C PHE A 326 -18.22 0.17 2.77
N ILE A 327 -17.87 -0.94 2.10
CA ILE A 327 -16.50 -1.18 1.63
C ILE A 327 -16.05 -0.08 0.66
N TRP A 328 -16.87 0.29 -0.32
CA TRP A 328 -16.46 1.29 -1.31
C TRP A 328 -16.27 2.69 -0.70
N ARG A 329 -17.12 3.07 0.28
CA ARG A 329 -16.95 4.32 1.04
C ARG A 329 -15.70 4.27 1.92
N ASN A 330 -15.43 3.12 2.54
CA ASN A 330 -14.23 2.90 3.34
C ASN A 330 -12.95 2.99 2.51
N GLU A 331 -12.89 2.30 1.36
CA GLU A 331 -11.75 2.38 0.45
C GLU A 331 -11.60 3.78 -0.20
N LEU A 332 -12.69 4.52 -0.38
CA LEU A 332 -12.60 5.92 -0.84
C LEU A 332 -12.00 6.81 0.26
N ALA A 333 -12.41 6.64 1.52
CA ALA A 333 -11.80 7.36 2.64
C ALA A 333 -10.32 7.01 2.78
N ASP A 334 -9.97 5.72 2.65
CA ASP A 334 -8.60 5.24 2.67
C ASP A 334 -7.73 5.86 1.57
N ALA A 335 -8.28 6.08 0.37
CA ALA A 335 -7.57 6.80 -0.68
C ALA A 335 -7.17 8.23 -0.28
N PHE A 336 -7.96 8.93 0.56
CA PHE A 336 -7.55 10.22 1.11
C PHE A 336 -6.44 10.09 2.16
N LEU A 337 -6.45 9.02 2.96
CA LEU A 337 -5.35 8.75 3.89
C LEU A 337 -4.06 8.49 3.10
N GLU A 338 -4.09 7.54 2.17
CA GLU A 338 -2.92 7.06 1.41
C GLU A 338 -2.36 8.10 0.44
N VAL A 339 -3.22 8.85 -0.26
CA VAL A 339 -2.78 9.80 -1.31
C VAL A 339 -2.58 11.20 -0.76
N VAL A 340 -3.36 11.61 0.26
CA VAL A 340 -3.31 12.99 0.79
C VAL A 340 -2.51 13.04 2.09
N ALA A 341 -2.86 12.30 3.13
CA ALA A 341 -2.22 12.50 4.44
C ALA A 341 -0.82 11.85 4.55
N VAL A 342 -0.69 10.58 4.17
CA VAL A 342 0.53 9.77 4.37
C VAL A 342 1.78 10.39 3.73
N PRO A 343 1.76 10.92 2.48
CA PRO A 343 2.94 11.53 1.88
C PRO A 343 3.45 12.76 2.63
N TRP A 344 2.55 13.51 3.27
CA TRP A 344 2.89 14.71 4.04
C TRP A 344 3.27 14.42 5.50
N LEU A 345 2.70 13.37 6.10
CA LEU A 345 3.19 12.85 7.39
C LEU A 345 4.62 12.33 7.26
N GLY A 346 4.89 11.61 6.16
CA GLY A 346 6.21 11.11 5.79
C GLY A 346 6.89 10.23 6.84
N PRO A 347 8.17 9.86 6.60
CA PRO A 347 9.02 9.18 7.59
C PRO A 347 9.29 10.02 8.85
N GLY A 348 9.01 11.32 8.82
CA GLY A 348 9.21 12.22 9.97
C GLY A 348 8.08 12.14 11.01
N GLY A 349 6.89 11.69 10.62
CA GLY A 349 5.74 11.57 11.52
C GLY A 349 5.72 10.27 12.33
N VAL A 350 6.34 9.19 11.84
CA VAL A 350 6.34 7.89 12.52
C VAL A 350 7.14 7.95 13.83
N GLY A 351 6.66 7.28 14.87
CA GLY A 351 7.24 7.35 16.22
C GLY A 351 7.00 8.68 16.95
N SER A 352 6.29 9.63 16.34
CA SER A 352 6.03 10.95 16.95
C SER A 352 4.68 11.02 17.68
N PRO A 353 4.52 11.95 18.65
CA PRO A 353 3.22 12.26 19.22
C PRO A 353 2.19 12.74 18.20
N ALA A 354 2.61 13.36 17.09
CA ALA A 354 1.72 13.86 16.05
C ALA A 354 0.98 12.72 15.34
N LEU A 355 1.65 11.60 15.06
CA LEU A 355 1.00 10.42 14.51
C LEU A 355 -0.05 9.86 15.47
N ASN A 356 0.27 9.76 16.76
CA ASN A 356 -0.70 9.32 17.77
C ASN A 356 -1.93 10.24 17.85
N LEU A 357 -1.74 11.56 17.75
CA LEU A 357 -2.86 12.52 17.72
C LEU A 357 -3.72 12.34 16.47
N TRP A 358 -3.11 12.16 15.30
CA TRP A 358 -3.82 11.95 14.05
C TRP A 358 -4.60 10.62 14.04
N LEU A 359 -3.99 9.52 14.49
CA LEU A 359 -4.65 8.21 14.62
C LEU A 359 -5.83 8.27 15.62
N ARG A 360 -5.71 9.05 16.71
CA ARG A 360 -6.85 9.32 17.61
C ARG A 360 -7.97 10.08 16.90
N ALA A 361 -7.63 11.08 16.08
CA ALA A 361 -8.62 11.83 15.30
C ALA A 361 -9.34 10.95 14.25
N LEU A 362 -8.67 9.92 13.74
CA LEU A 362 -9.27 8.88 12.88
C LEU A 362 -10.16 7.90 13.66
N GLY A 363 -9.97 7.74 14.97
CA GLY A 363 -10.85 6.96 15.85
C GLY A 363 -10.14 6.01 16.83
N SER A 364 -8.83 5.83 16.72
CA SER A 364 -8.08 4.91 17.59
C SER A 364 -8.05 5.36 19.04
N ARG A 365 -8.08 4.39 19.96
CA ARG A 365 -7.91 4.63 21.40
C ARG A 365 -6.44 4.43 21.76
N ILE A 366 -5.67 5.51 21.86
CA ILE A 366 -4.22 5.45 22.10
C ILE A 366 -3.86 6.09 23.44
N GLY A 367 -3.25 5.30 24.33
CA GLY A 367 -2.80 5.69 25.67
C GLY A 367 -1.62 6.68 25.68
N ARG A 368 -1.16 7.00 26.90
CA ARG A 368 0.00 7.87 27.14
C ARG A 368 1.30 7.12 26.88
N GLY A 369 2.30 7.80 26.32
CA GLY A 369 3.62 7.20 26.08
C GLY A 369 3.68 6.10 25.03
N VAL A 370 2.62 5.91 24.22
CA VAL A 370 2.62 4.94 23.13
C VAL A 370 3.65 5.32 22.06
N TRP A 371 4.48 4.37 21.68
CA TRP A 371 5.40 4.49 20.54
C TRP A 371 4.80 3.75 19.34
N CYS A 372 4.36 4.49 18.32
CA CYS A 372 3.77 3.92 17.11
C CYS A 372 4.55 4.34 15.87
N GLU A 373 5.16 3.41 15.15
CA GLU A 373 5.94 3.64 13.94
C GLU A 373 5.20 3.24 12.65
N THR A 374 3.88 3.10 12.71
CA THR A 374 3.06 2.68 11.56
C THR A 374 1.72 3.42 11.56
N TYR A 375 1.20 3.68 10.37
CA TYR A 375 -0.17 4.17 10.17
C TYR A 375 -1.12 3.07 9.68
N TRP A 376 -0.63 1.84 9.47
CA TRP A 376 -1.42 0.71 8.97
C TRP A 376 -2.35 0.15 10.05
N LEU A 377 -3.36 0.96 10.38
CA LEU A 377 -4.49 0.70 11.27
C LEU A 377 -5.77 0.93 10.44
N PRO A 378 -6.14 0.01 9.51
CA PRO A 378 -7.14 0.27 8.47
C PRO A 378 -8.48 0.77 9.03
N GLU A 379 -9.04 0.07 10.01
CA GLU A 379 -10.23 0.53 10.74
C GLU A 379 -9.80 1.09 12.11
N ALA A 380 -9.25 2.31 12.09
CA ALA A 380 -8.70 2.99 13.26
C ALA A 380 -9.60 2.93 14.51
N ASP A 381 -10.94 3.04 14.36
CA ASP A 381 -11.94 2.96 15.46
C ASP A 381 -11.87 1.68 16.31
N LEU A 382 -11.34 0.61 15.72
CA LEU A 382 -11.28 -0.74 16.27
C LEU A 382 -9.91 -1.05 16.90
N VAL A 383 -8.96 -0.13 16.83
CA VAL A 383 -7.63 -0.28 17.43
C VAL A 383 -7.59 0.37 18.81
N THR A 384 -7.11 -0.37 19.81
CA THR A 384 -6.85 0.12 21.16
C THR A 384 -5.41 -0.18 21.57
N LEU A 385 -4.64 0.86 21.88
CA LEU A 385 -3.26 0.80 22.36
C LEU A 385 -3.19 1.36 23.79
N GLY A 386 -2.85 0.52 24.76
CA GLY A 386 -2.70 0.90 26.17
C GLY A 386 -1.47 1.77 26.43
N ASP A 387 -1.39 2.33 27.64
CA ASP A 387 -0.27 3.20 28.04
C ASP A 387 1.08 2.49 27.87
N GLY A 388 2.05 3.19 27.27
CA GLY A 388 3.39 2.66 27.00
C GLY A 388 3.46 1.52 25.98
N ALA A 389 2.36 1.18 25.29
CA ALA A 389 2.39 0.16 24.25
C ALA A 389 3.29 0.58 23.08
N THR A 390 3.93 -0.41 22.44
CA THR A 390 4.86 -0.18 21.33
C THR A 390 4.44 -0.94 20.09
N VAL A 391 4.25 -0.22 18.98
CA VAL A 391 3.95 -0.77 17.65
C VAL A 391 5.08 -0.33 16.72
N ASN A 392 5.99 -1.27 16.41
CA ASN A 392 7.19 -0.97 15.63
C ASN A 392 6.93 -0.80 14.13
N ARG A 393 7.95 -0.32 13.41
CA ARG A 393 7.87 -0.02 11.96
C ARG A 393 7.40 -1.21 11.14
N GLY A 394 6.60 -0.90 10.11
CA GLY A 394 6.10 -1.89 9.16
C GLY A 394 5.14 -2.92 9.77
N CYS A 395 4.69 -2.72 11.01
CA CYS A 395 3.63 -3.53 11.57
C CYS A 395 2.28 -3.19 10.92
N VAL A 396 1.44 -4.21 10.77
CA VAL A 396 0.05 -4.05 10.33
C VAL A 396 -0.86 -4.48 11.48
N LEU A 397 -1.65 -3.55 12.00
CA LEU A 397 -2.72 -3.86 12.95
C LEU A 397 -3.98 -4.12 12.13
N GLN A 398 -4.10 -5.33 11.60
CA GLN A 398 -5.11 -5.70 10.64
C GLN A 398 -6.44 -5.97 11.35
N THR A 399 -7.37 -5.04 11.18
CA THR A 399 -8.72 -5.06 11.78
C THR A 399 -9.76 -5.78 10.94
N HIS A 400 -9.41 -6.22 9.72
CA HIS A 400 -10.31 -7.03 8.89
C HIS A 400 -9.61 -8.20 8.19
N LEU A 401 -10.37 -9.22 7.81
CA LEU A 401 -9.91 -10.29 6.93
C LEU A 401 -10.94 -10.56 5.84
N PHE A 402 -10.46 -10.83 4.62
CA PHE A 402 -11.33 -11.32 3.55
C PHE A 402 -11.37 -12.84 3.57
N HIS A 403 -12.55 -13.40 3.81
CA HIS A 403 -12.85 -14.81 3.62
C HIS A 403 -13.90 -14.97 2.53
N ASP A 404 -13.56 -15.65 1.44
CA ASP A 404 -14.45 -15.86 0.28
C ASP A 404 -15.15 -14.54 -0.17
N ARG A 405 -14.40 -13.42 -0.16
CA ARG A 405 -14.83 -12.05 -0.51
C ARG A 405 -15.89 -11.44 0.42
N VAL A 406 -15.97 -11.93 1.64
CA VAL A 406 -16.64 -11.24 2.77
C VAL A 406 -15.55 -10.68 3.68
N MET A 407 -15.63 -9.38 3.94
CA MET A 407 -14.78 -8.66 4.88
C MET A 407 -15.34 -8.88 6.28
N SER A 408 -14.61 -9.60 7.12
CA SER A 408 -14.92 -9.80 8.53
C SER A 408 -14.03 -8.89 9.36
N ILE A 409 -14.64 -7.95 10.08
CA ILE A 409 -13.99 -6.83 10.77
C ILE A 409 -14.13 -7.02 12.28
N ASP A 410 -13.05 -6.80 13.03
CA ASP A 410 -13.02 -6.88 14.50
C ASP A 410 -11.89 -6.02 15.09
N GLY A 411 -11.90 -5.89 16.43
CA GLY A 411 -10.94 -5.11 17.20
C GLY A 411 -9.53 -5.71 17.27
N VAL A 412 -8.54 -4.84 17.45
CA VAL A 412 -7.17 -5.21 17.84
C VAL A 412 -6.81 -4.44 19.10
N ARG A 413 -6.32 -5.15 20.13
CA ARG A 413 -6.00 -4.54 21.42
C ARG A 413 -4.59 -4.89 21.90
N LEU A 414 -3.81 -3.88 22.20
CA LEU A 414 -2.55 -3.99 22.94
C LEU A 414 -2.77 -3.38 24.32
N ASP A 415 -2.59 -4.16 25.39
CA ASP A 415 -2.69 -3.69 26.77
C ASP A 415 -1.45 -2.86 27.19
N PRO A 416 -1.47 -2.21 28.37
CA PRO A 416 -0.36 -1.37 28.80
C PRO A 416 1.00 -2.06 28.75
N GLY A 417 1.99 -1.38 28.17
CA GLY A 417 3.35 -1.88 27.98
C GLY A 417 3.50 -3.04 26.98
N ALA A 418 2.43 -3.48 26.32
CA ALA A 418 2.52 -4.54 25.31
C ALA A 418 3.28 -4.04 24.06
N SER A 419 4.05 -4.92 23.44
CA SER A 419 4.91 -4.58 22.31
C SER A 419 4.80 -5.59 21.17
N ILE A 420 4.72 -5.10 19.94
CA ILE A 420 4.93 -5.90 18.73
C ILE A 420 6.17 -5.42 17.98
N GLY A 421 7.09 -6.34 17.73
CA GLY A 421 8.34 -6.13 17.00
C GLY A 421 8.11 -5.81 15.52
N PRO A 422 9.11 -5.22 14.85
CA PRO A 422 8.95 -4.67 13.50
C PRO A 422 8.52 -5.73 12.48
N HIS A 423 7.75 -5.29 11.49
CA HIS A 423 7.19 -6.15 10.43
C HIS A 423 6.26 -7.26 10.92
N GLY A 424 5.70 -7.12 12.14
CA GLY A 424 4.70 -8.04 12.67
C GLY A 424 3.30 -7.72 12.18
N VAL A 425 2.42 -8.73 12.15
CA VAL A 425 1.01 -8.56 11.79
C VAL A 425 0.14 -9.08 12.92
N ILE A 426 -0.85 -8.29 13.33
CA ILE A 426 -1.88 -8.71 14.29
C ILE A 426 -3.21 -8.80 13.57
N LEU A 427 -3.86 -9.96 13.65
CA LEU A 427 -5.15 -10.22 13.03
C LEU A 427 -6.34 -9.78 13.89
N PRO A 428 -7.56 -9.70 13.32
CA PRO A 428 -8.74 -9.24 14.04
C PRO A 428 -9.05 -10.09 15.27
N ALA A 429 -9.72 -9.48 16.26
CA ALA A 429 -10.06 -10.08 17.55
C ALA A 429 -8.87 -10.49 18.43
N ALA A 430 -7.63 -10.20 18.02
CA ALA A 430 -6.45 -10.55 18.79
C ALA A 430 -6.17 -9.53 19.91
N THR A 431 -5.62 -10.04 21.01
CA THR A 431 -5.21 -9.22 22.15
C THR A 431 -3.78 -9.53 22.59
N LEU A 432 -3.00 -8.51 22.91
CA LEU A 432 -1.69 -8.64 23.54
C LEU A 432 -1.82 -8.15 24.98
N GLY A 433 -1.67 -9.06 25.94
CA GLY A 433 -1.77 -8.76 27.37
C GLY A 433 -0.68 -7.81 27.86
N ALA A 434 -0.88 -7.23 29.05
CA ALA A 434 0.01 -6.22 29.62
C ALA A 434 1.48 -6.69 29.64
N ALA A 435 2.39 -5.84 29.20
CA ALA A 435 3.82 -6.13 29.07
C ALA A 435 4.19 -7.39 28.26
N ALA A 436 3.27 -7.93 27.44
CA ALA A 436 3.60 -9.00 26.50
C ALA A 436 4.47 -8.47 25.37
N ALA A 437 5.42 -9.28 24.89
CA ALA A 437 6.31 -8.91 23.79
C ALA A 437 6.25 -9.93 22.66
N VAL A 438 5.81 -9.49 21.49
CA VAL A 438 5.85 -10.25 20.24
C VAL A 438 7.07 -9.83 19.44
N GLY A 439 7.89 -10.80 19.00
CA GLY A 439 9.11 -10.57 18.25
C GLY A 439 8.88 -10.02 16.84
N PRO A 440 9.96 -9.67 16.11
CA PRO A 440 9.87 -9.18 14.74
C PRO A 440 9.28 -10.23 13.78
N ALA A 441 8.74 -9.77 12.65
CA ALA A 441 8.23 -10.59 11.55
C ALA A 441 7.26 -11.71 12.00
N SER A 442 6.52 -11.45 13.08
CA SER A 442 5.68 -12.43 13.74
C SER A 442 4.20 -12.21 13.41
N LEU A 443 3.41 -13.29 13.37
CA LEU A 443 1.99 -13.25 13.03
C LEU A 443 1.14 -13.70 14.22
N VAL A 444 0.39 -12.76 14.82
CA VAL A 444 -0.61 -13.05 15.86
C VAL A 444 -1.93 -13.39 15.18
N LEU A 445 -2.48 -14.56 15.49
CA LEU A 445 -3.65 -15.11 14.81
C LEU A 445 -4.96 -14.46 15.25
N ARG A 446 -5.99 -14.64 14.41
CA ARG A 446 -7.32 -14.11 14.70
C ARG A 446 -7.85 -14.69 16.01
N GLY A 447 -8.32 -13.82 16.91
CA GLY A 447 -8.85 -14.23 18.23
C GLY A 447 -7.78 -14.71 19.22
N GLU A 448 -6.50 -14.69 18.84
CA GLU A 448 -5.42 -15.12 19.73
C GLU A 448 -5.21 -14.08 20.84
N SER A 449 -5.09 -14.56 22.08
CA SER A 449 -4.84 -13.71 23.25
C SER A 449 -3.50 -14.08 23.85
N ILE A 450 -2.51 -13.20 23.67
CA ILE A 450 -1.15 -13.38 24.16
C ILE A 450 -1.12 -13.02 25.65
N PRO A 451 -0.73 -13.95 26.56
CA PRO A 451 -0.76 -13.69 27.99
C PRO A 451 0.18 -12.57 28.45
N ALA A 452 -0.20 -11.86 29.51
CA ALA A 452 0.59 -10.78 30.09
C ALA A 452 2.00 -11.22 30.52
N GLY A 453 2.99 -10.36 30.32
CA GLY A 453 4.39 -10.57 30.71
C GLY A 453 5.13 -11.68 29.94
N THR A 454 4.51 -12.26 28.91
CA THR A 454 5.12 -13.35 28.13
C THR A 454 5.81 -12.87 26.86
N ARG A 455 6.70 -13.70 26.31
CA ARG A 455 7.44 -13.43 25.07
C ARG A 455 7.08 -14.45 24.00
N TRP A 456 6.75 -13.96 22.81
CA TRP A 456 6.31 -14.78 21.69
C TRP A 456 7.04 -14.39 20.41
N THR A 457 7.23 -15.33 19.50
CA THR A 457 7.80 -15.05 18.17
C THR A 457 7.37 -16.10 17.18
N GLY A 458 7.45 -15.78 15.90
CA GLY A 458 7.20 -16.72 14.81
C GLY A 458 5.98 -16.34 13.99
N ASN A 459 5.84 -17.05 12.88
CA ASN A 459 4.75 -16.86 11.93
C ASN A 459 4.16 -18.24 11.60
N PRO A 460 3.14 -18.69 12.35
CA PRO A 460 2.45 -18.01 13.46
C PRO A 460 3.27 -17.93 14.77
N VAL A 461 2.85 -17.07 15.69
CA VAL A 461 3.53 -16.89 16.98
C VAL A 461 3.49 -18.14 17.85
N ALA A 462 4.57 -18.38 18.58
CA ALA A 462 4.68 -19.37 19.64
C ALA A 462 5.49 -18.79 20.82
N PRO A 463 5.34 -19.33 22.06
CA PRO A 463 6.13 -18.88 23.20
C PRO A 463 7.63 -19.06 22.94
N VAL A 464 8.43 -18.05 23.26
CA VAL A 464 9.88 -18.16 23.23
C VAL A 464 10.31 -19.11 24.34
N ARG A 465 10.90 -20.25 23.99
CA ARG A 465 11.52 -21.15 24.97
C ARG A 465 12.81 -20.50 25.47
N SER A 466 12.89 -20.24 26.76
CA SER A 466 14.10 -19.78 27.45
C SER A 466 15.18 -20.84 27.48
#